data_AF-A0A2H9N5W9-F1
#
_entry.id   AF-A0A2H9N5W9-F1
#
_cell.length_a   1.000
_cell.length_b   1.000
_cell.length_c   1.000
_cell.angle_alpha   90.00
_cell.angle_beta   90.00
_cell.angle_gamma   90.00
#
_symmetry.space_group_name_H-M   'P 1'
#
loop_
_entity.id
_entity.type
_entity.pdbx_description
1 polymer ?
#
loop_
_entity_poly.entity_id
_entity_poly.type
_entity_poly.pdbx_seq_one_letter_code
_entity_poly.pdbx_strand_id
1 'polypeptide(L)'
;MLQRNPPITALREHAAHENILEQIRDVCVTLERRIVDMHRGVPLEEIEKLRATLRDYKKVLDVRRGKIRVAQSVLDELASRGLSLEELSEQTCFITVELLQALIAVSEYINRIDERDKNEQPIEYEDYKLGSRANLQFVDFFMKVQKECGFEPEEVFNLYKDIFYKNSLSFELQLVSLGNFPPGILAAMRAYWYLHEKKYPDAVFYVPTVSEDVDHAVDLICDNKNEDGDITEKCLFQIKGRRRAKQAKMYDISDPKQWELLMQAIQVLSDVDQHEHKAAIGRLRDYQQQLQKAAKYPIRAFWVEVIMEE
;
A
#
# COMPACT_ATOMS: atom_id res chain seq x y z
N MET A 1 39.02 -6.62 -13.58
CA MET A 1 37.59 -6.69 -13.90
C MET A 1 37.18 -5.31 -14.38
N LEU A 2 36.89 -5.14 -15.68
CA LEU A 2 36.49 -3.87 -16.25
C LEU A 2 35.07 -3.54 -15.77
N GLN A 3 34.92 -2.52 -14.92
CA GLN A 3 33.63 -1.88 -14.67
C GLN A 3 33.14 -1.34 -16.02
N ARG A 4 32.17 -2.03 -16.63
CA ARG A 4 31.44 -1.49 -17.78
C ARG A 4 30.61 -0.33 -17.24
N ASN A 5 30.91 0.88 -17.71
CA ASN A 5 30.05 2.03 -17.45
C ASN A 5 28.62 1.70 -17.92
N PRO A 6 27.60 1.96 -17.09
CA PRO A 6 26.22 1.72 -17.48
C PRO A 6 25.87 2.56 -18.73
N PRO A 7 24.99 2.05 -19.60
CA PRO A 7 24.57 2.78 -20.80
C PRO A 7 23.93 4.13 -20.44
N ILE A 8 24.11 5.14 -21.30
CA ILE A 8 23.62 6.51 -21.08
C ILE A 8 22.10 6.56 -20.82
N THR A 9 21.33 5.63 -21.39
CA THR A 9 19.89 5.50 -21.15
C THR A 9 19.59 5.09 -19.71
N ALA A 10 20.29 4.08 -19.18
CA ALA A 10 20.14 3.65 -17.78
C ALA A 10 20.56 4.75 -16.80
N LEU A 11 21.59 5.54 -17.13
CA LEU A 11 21.98 6.72 -16.33
C LEU A 11 20.92 7.82 -16.34
N ARG A 12 20.21 8.02 -17.46
CA ARG A 12 19.11 9.00 -17.57
C ARG A 12 17.85 8.54 -16.84
N GLU A 13 17.52 7.25 -16.91
CA GLU A 13 16.42 6.63 -16.17
C GLU A 13 16.67 6.73 -14.66
N HIS A 14 17.87 6.36 -14.21
CA HIS A 14 18.28 6.50 -12.80
C HIS A 14 18.20 7.96 -12.32
N ALA A 15 18.73 8.90 -13.09
CA ALA A 15 18.65 10.32 -12.73
C ALA A 15 17.20 10.85 -12.69
N ALA A 16 16.32 10.32 -13.55
CA ALA A 16 14.90 10.65 -13.50
C ALA A 16 14.21 10.07 -12.25
N HIS A 17 14.52 8.83 -11.88
CA HIS A 17 14.01 8.19 -10.66
C HIS A 17 14.51 8.94 -9.41
N GLU A 18 15.79 9.30 -9.34
CA GLU A 18 16.36 10.07 -8.24
C GLU A 18 15.68 11.44 -8.07
N ASN A 19 15.43 12.14 -9.18
CA ASN A 19 14.72 13.42 -9.17
C ASN A 19 13.27 13.25 -8.67
N ILE A 20 12.58 12.20 -9.11
CA ILE A 20 11.22 11.88 -8.61
C ILE A 20 11.26 11.61 -7.10
N LEU A 21 12.22 10.82 -6.62
CA LEU A 21 12.38 10.53 -5.19
C LEU A 21 12.69 11.79 -4.37
N GLU A 22 13.53 12.69 -4.87
CA GLU A 22 13.81 13.99 -4.24
C GLU A 22 12.54 14.84 -4.14
N GLN A 23 11.75 14.93 -5.21
CA GLN A 23 10.48 15.66 -5.17
C GLN A 23 9.46 15.04 -4.21
N ILE A 24 9.40 13.71 -4.11
CA ILE A 24 8.56 13.04 -3.12
C ILE A 24 9.02 13.40 -1.71
N ARG A 25 10.33 13.44 -1.45
CA ARG A 25 10.88 13.87 -0.16
C ARG A 25 10.51 15.33 0.13
N ASP A 26 10.62 16.23 -0.85
CA ASP A 26 10.22 17.63 -0.68
C ASP A 26 8.73 17.78 -0.35
N VAL A 27 7.88 16.98 -0.98
CA VAL A 27 6.45 16.89 -0.63
C VAL A 27 6.30 16.38 0.80
N CYS A 28 6.99 15.31 1.19
CA CYS A 28 6.94 14.79 2.56
C CYS A 28 7.38 15.83 3.60
N VAL A 29 8.47 16.56 3.34
CA VAL A 29 8.98 17.65 4.21
C VAL A 29 8.00 18.82 4.26
N THR A 30 7.39 19.18 3.13
CA THR A 30 6.38 20.25 3.09
C THR A 30 5.14 19.87 3.91
N LEU A 31 4.71 18.62 3.82
CA LEU A 31 3.59 18.08 4.59
C LEU A 31 3.93 17.98 6.06
N GLU A 32 5.11 17.47 6.39
CA GLU A 32 5.64 17.46 7.75
C GLU A 32 5.59 18.85 8.37
N ARG A 33 6.11 19.89 7.72
CA ARG A 33 6.04 21.27 8.24
C ARG A 33 4.63 21.78 8.55
N ARG A 34 3.59 21.23 7.89
CA ARG A 34 2.18 21.55 8.18
C ARG A 34 1.62 20.76 9.36
N ILE A 35 2.26 19.64 9.68
CA ILE A 35 1.83 18.61 10.63
C ILE A 35 2.68 18.63 11.93
N VAL A 36 3.84 19.31 11.93
CA VAL A 36 4.71 19.47 13.11
C VAL A 36 3.91 20.00 14.31
N ASP A 37 4.17 19.42 15.48
CA ASP A 37 3.57 19.71 16.80
C ASP A 37 2.25 18.97 17.13
N MET A 38 1.80 18.06 16.27
CA MET A 38 0.51 17.37 16.42
C MET A 38 0.66 16.05 17.16
N HIS A 39 1.12 16.10 18.41
CA HIS A 39 1.44 14.90 19.20
C HIS A 39 0.23 14.05 19.66
N ARG A 40 -1.00 14.34 19.21
CA ARG A 40 -2.24 13.61 19.57
C ARG A 40 -3.36 13.85 18.54
N GLY A 41 -3.20 13.26 17.35
CA GLY A 41 -4.11 13.42 16.22
C GLY A 41 -3.80 14.65 15.33
N VAL A 42 -4.23 14.58 14.08
CA VAL A 42 -4.14 15.64 13.08
C VAL A 42 -5.39 16.53 13.17
N PRO A 43 -5.31 17.82 13.48
CA PRO A 43 -6.44 18.73 13.49
C PRO A 43 -7.25 18.62 12.19
N LEU A 44 -8.57 18.64 12.32
CA LEU A 44 -9.48 18.55 11.17
C LEU A 44 -9.17 19.61 10.11
N GLU A 45 -8.74 20.80 10.53
CA GLU A 45 -8.32 21.88 9.63
C GLU A 45 -7.13 21.47 8.75
N GLU A 46 -6.14 20.79 9.32
CA GLU A 46 -4.98 20.31 8.55
C GLU A 46 -5.40 19.18 7.59
N ILE A 47 -6.28 18.27 8.00
CA ILE A 47 -6.85 17.27 7.09
C ILE A 47 -7.60 17.94 5.92
N GLU A 48 -8.36 19.00 6.18
CA GLU A 48 -9.04 19.77 5.11
C GLU A 48 -8.05 20.47 4.18
N LYS A 49 -6.93 21.00 4.70
CA LYS A 49 -5.83 21.56 3.88
C LYS A 49 -5.17 20.48 3.02
N LEU A 50 -4.98 19.26 3.55
CA LEU A 50 -4.51 18.11 2.77
C LEU A 50 -5.50 17.75 1.66
N ARG A 51 -6.81 17.70 1.96
CA ARG A 51 -7.85 17.44 0.97
C ARG A 51 -7.90 18.52 -0.11
N ALA A 52 -7.71 19.79 0.24
CA ALA A 52 -7.61 20.88 -0.73
C ALA A 52 -6.38 20.72 -1.63
N THR A 53 -5.22 20.43 -1.05
CA THR A 53 -3.98 20.17 -1.78
C THR A 53 -4.13 18.97 -2.73
N LEU A 54 -4.76 17.89 -2.27
CA LEU A 54 -5.08 16.71 -3.08
C LEU A 54 -5.96 17.07 -4.28
N ARG A 55 -7.01 17.88 -4.09
CA ARG A 55 -7.88 18.33 -5.20
C ARG A 55 -7.10 19.14 -6.24
N ASP A 56 -6.19 19.99 -5.81
CA ASP A 56 -5.38 20.80 -6.72
C ASP A 56 -4.39 19.93 -7.51
N TYR A 57 -3.64 19.04 -6.85
CA TYR A 57 -2.76 18.08 -7.55
C TYR A 57 -3.50 17.14 -8.49
N LYS A 58 -4.67 16.63 -8.07
CA LYS A 58 -5.51 15.79 -8.92
C LYS A 58 -6.00 16.55 -10.15
N LYS A 59 -6.35 17.83 -10.00
CA LYS A 59 -6.75 18.68 -11.12
C LYS A 59 -5.61 18.87 -12.11
N VAL A 60 -4.40 19.16 -11.63
CA VAL A 60 -3.19 19.26 -12.47
C VAL A 60 -2.96 17.94 -13.21
N LEU A 61 -3.02 16.80 -12.51
CA LEU A 61 -2.86 15.47 -13.09
C LEU A 61 -3.91 15.17 -14.18
N ASP A 62 -5.18 15.46 -13.92
CA ASP A 62 -6.26 15.23 -14.86
C ASP A 62 -6.14 16.14 -16.10
N VAL A 63 -5.65 17.37 -15.95
CA VAL A 63 -5.33 18.26 -17.09
C VAL A 63 -4.16 17.70 -17.90
N ARG A 64 -3.05 17.30 -17.25
CA ARG A 64 -1.87 16.71 -17.94
C ARG A 64 -2.23 15.46 -18.73
N ARG A 65 -3.05 14.59 -18.15
CA ARG A 65 -3.56 13.37 -18.80
C ARG A 65 -4.63 13.63 -19.84
N GLY A 66 -4.98 14.90 -20.11
CA GLY A 66 -6.01 15.27 -21.09
C GLY A 66 -7.42 14.82 -20.72
N LYS A 67 -7.67 14.46 -19.45
CA LYS A 67 -8.99 14.01 -18.97
C LYS A 67 -9.96 15.18 -18.83
N ILE A 68 -9.45 16.36 -18.50
CA ILE A 68 -10.25 17.58 -18.37
C ILE A 68 -9.56 18.75 -19.09
N ARG A 69 -10.36 19.76 -19.43
CA ARG A 69 -9.88 21.07 -19.87
C ARG A 69 -10.38 22.13 -18.90
N VAL A 70 -9.50 23.05 -18.52
CA VAL A 70 -9.82 24.16 -17.61
C VAL A 70 -9.46 25.49 -18.26
N ALA A 71 -10.07 26.57 -17.81
CA ALA A 71 -9.74 27.91 -18.29
C ALA A 71 -8.32 28.31 -17.86
N GLN A 72 -7.64 29.18 -18.64
CA GLN A 72 -6.29 29.67 -18.32
C GLN A 72 -6.22 30.29 -16.93
N SER A 73 -7.25 31.03 -16.50
CA SER A 73 -7.30 31.63 -15.16
C SER A 73 -7.20 30.61 -14.02
N VAL A 74 -7.68 29.39 -14.23
CA VAL A 74 -7.56 28.30 -13.24
C VAL A 74 -6.13 27.76 -13.21
N LEU A 75 -5.46 27.70 -14.36
CA LEU A 75 -4.04 27.31 -14.42
C LEU A 75 -3.16 28.38 -13.77
N ASP A 76 -3.45 29.66 -13.99
CA ASP A 76 -2.73 30.77 -13.38
C ASP A 76 -2.88 30.74 -11.84
N GLU A 77 -4.08 30.43 -11.34
CA GLU A 77 -4.35 30.25 -9.91
C GLU A 77 -3.55 29.08 -9.31
N LEU A 78 -3.50 27.92 -9.99
CA LEU A 78 -2.70 26.78 -9.57
C LEU A 78 -1.20 27.10 -9.59
N ALA A 79 -0.72 27.77 -10.64
CA ALA A 79 0.67 28.19 -10.76
C ALA A 79 1.07 29.15 -9.62
N SER A 80 0.18 30.07 -9.21
CA SER A 80 0.44 30.98 -8.07
C SER A 80 0.63 30.24 -6.73
N ARG A 81 0.20 28.98 -6.64
CA ARG A 81 0.38 28.10 -5.48
C ARG A 81 1.55 27.13 -5.64
N GLY A 82 2.37 27.28 -6.68
CA GLY A 82 3.49 26.38 -6.99
C GLY A 82 3.06 25.09 -7.70
N LEU A 83 1.88 25.07 -8.33
CA LEU A 83 1.35 23.91 -9.05
C LEU A 83 1.29 24.14 -10.56
N SER A 84 2.41 24.63 -11.12
CA SER A 84 2.52 24.89 -12.55
C SER A 84 2.59 23.59 -13.36
N LEU A 85 1.88 23.55 -14.49
CA LEU A 85 2.00 22.46 -15.47
C LEU A 85 3.39 22.41 -16.13
N GLU A 86 4.15 23.50 -16.10
CA GLU A 86 5.49 23.53 -16.68
C GLU A 86 6.52 22.88 -15.74
N GLU A 87 6.31 23.00 -14.44
CA GLU A 87 7.25 22.57 -13.40
C GLU A 87 6.95 21.16 -12.89
N LEU A 88 5.66 20.81 -12.77
CA LEU A 88 5.25 19.51 -12.23
C LEU A 88 5.12 18.46 -13.33
N SER A 89 5.94 17.42 -13.25
CA SER A 89 5.79 16.24 -14.11
C SER A 89 4.50 15.47 -13.81
N GLU A 90 4.04 14.67 -14.77
CA GLU A 90 2.86 13.82 -14.56
C GLU A 90 3.10 12.82 -13.43
N GLN A 91 4.29 12.21 -13.39
CA GLN A 91 4.68 11.25 -12.35
C GLN A 91 4.67 11.90 -10.97
N THR A 92 5.21 13.11 -10.82
CA THR A 92 5.21 13.84 -9.54
C THR A 92 3.80 14.09 -9.04
N CYS A 93 2.92 14.56 -9.92
CA CYS A 93 1.52 14.77 -9.56
C CYS A 93 0.83 13.46 -9.17
N PHE A 94 1.06 12.39 -9.93
CA PHE A 94 0.50 11.07 -9.63
C PHE A 94 0.92 10.58 -8.24
N ILE A 95 2.22 10.55 -7.96
CA ILE A 95 2.74 10.05 -6.69
C ILE A 95 2.25 10.92 -5.53
N THR A 96 2.19 12.23 -5.71
CA THR A 96 1.70 13.15 -4.67
C THR A 96 0.21 12.96 -4.39
N VAL A 97 -0.61 12.73 -5.44
CA VAL A 97 -2.03 12.39 -5.29
C VAL A 97 -2.20 11.11 -4.47
N GLU A 98 -1.46 10.05 -4.81
CA GLU A 98 -1.58 8.77 -4.12
C GLU A 98 -1.06 8.85 -2.67
N LEU A 99 0.06 9.56 -2.43
CA LEU A 99 0.60 9.77 -1.08
C LEU A 99 -0.38 10.58 -0.20
N LEU A 100 -0.96 11.66 -0.73
CA LEU A 100 -1.93 12.46 0.01
C LEU A 100 -3.17 11.65 0.38
N GLN A 101 -3.64 10.76 -0.50
CA GLN A 101 -4.76 9.86 -0.18
C GLN A 101 -4.42 8.94 1.01
N ALA A 102 -3.24 8.32 1.00
CA ALA A 102 -2.78 7.48 2.09
C ALA A 102 -2.61 8.25 3.40
N LEU A 103 -2.03 9.46 3.34
CA LEU A 103 -1.85 10.31 4.52
C LEU A 103 -3.17 10.80 5.11
N ILE A 104 -4.15 11.16 4.27
CA ILE A 104 -5.49 11.52 4.75
C ILE A 104 -6.14 10.32 5.44
N ALA A 105 -6.08 9.13 4.83
CA ALA A 105 -6.68 7.93 5.41
C ALA A 105 -6.07 7.56 6.77
N VAL A 106 -4.74 7.63 6.92
CA VAL A 106 -4.11 7.35 8.22
C VAL A 106 -4.36 8.45 9.24
N SER A 107 -4.46 9.72 8.81
CA SER A 107 -4.82 10.83 9.70
C SER A 107 -6.25 10.68 10.25
N GLU A 108 -7.21 10.29 9.40
CA GLU A 108 -8.58 9.98 9.81
C GLU A 108 -8.62 8.84 10.85
N TYR A 109 -7.82 7.79 10.64
CA TYR A 109 -7.70 6.68 11.56
C TYR A 109 -7.09 7.09 12.91
N ILE A 110 -5.94 7.78 12.90
CA ILE A 110 -5.26 8.23 14.13
C ILE A 110 -6.18 9.13 14.95
N ASN A 111 -6.86 10.08 14.31
CA ASN A 111 -7.82 10.94 14.99
C ASN A 111 -8.92 10.15 15.67
N ARG A 112 -9.44 9.13 15.00
CA ARG A 112 -10.48 8.29 15.56
C ARG A 112 -9.98 7.54 16.80
N ILE A 113 -8.79 6.95 16.73
CA ILE A 113 -8.21 6.22 17.86
C ILE A 113 -7.91 7.17 19.03
N ASP A 114 -7.32 8.32 18.75
CA ASP A 114 -7.05 9.34 19.77
C ASP A 114 -8.34 9.88 20.43
N GLU A 115 -9.42 10.05 19.66
CA GLU A 115 -10.74 10.40 20.20
C GLU A 115 -11.32 9.30 21.09
N ARG A 116 -11.17 8.01 20.70
CA ARG A 116 -11.59 6.88 21.54
C ARG A 116 -10.82 6.87 22.86
N ASP A 117 -9.49 6.98 22.80
CA ASP A 117 -8.61 6.95 23.96
C ASP A 117 -8.91 8.10 24.93
N LYS A 118 -9.08 9.33 24.42
CA LYS A 118 -9.43 10.51 25.23
C LYS A 118 -10.78 10.36 25.95
N ASN A 119 -11.70 9.62 25.35
CA ASN A 119 -13.04 9.40 25.89
C ASN A 119 -13.17 8.04 26.62
N GLU A 120 -12.06 7.30 26.80
CA GLU A 120 -12.04 5.95 27.39
C GLU A 120 -13.03 4.99 26.71
N GLN A 121 -13.22 5.14 25.41
CA GLN A 121 -14.14 4.32 24.62
C GLN A 121 -13.44 3.07 24.06
N PRO A 122 -14.12 1.92 24.03
CA PRO A 122 -13.59 0.74 23.38
C PRO A 122 -13.46 0.94 21.86
N ILE A 123 -12.54 0.20 21.25
CA ILE A 123 -12.42 0.11 19.79
C ILE A 123 -13.64 -0.63 19.23
N GLU A 124 -14.28 -0.05 18.22
CA GLU A 124 -15.43 -0.63 17.54
C GLU A 124 -15.08 -1.08 16.11
N TYR A 125 -15.99 -1.85 15.51
CA TYR A 125 -15.85 -2.37 14.15
C TYR A 125 -15.50 -1.31 13.09
N GLU A 126 -16.10 -0.12 13.15
CA GLU A 126 -15.79 0.96 12.19
C GLU A 126 -14.37 1.52 12.36
N ASP A 127 -13.78 1.41 13.55
CA ASP A 127 -12.41 1.86 13.80
C ASP A 127 -11.41 0.87 13.15
N TYR A 128 -11.71 -0.44 13.15
CA TYR A 128 -10.95 -1.43 12.37
C TYR A 128 -11.03 -1.17 10.86
N LYS A 129 -12.18 -0.74 10.35
CA LYS A 129 -12.34 -0.39 8.93
C LYS A 129 -11.52 0.84 8.54
N LEU A 130 -11.40 1.83 9.43
CA LEU A 130 -10.51 2.97 9.21
C LEU A 130 -9.03 2.54 9.21
N GLY A 131 -8.62 1.68 10.14
CA GLY A 131 -7.26 1.14 10.18
C GLY A 131 -6.92 0.32 8.93
N SER A 132 -7.84 -0.54 8.51
CA SER A 132 -7.76 -1.31 7.25
C SER A 132 -7.63 -0.38 6.05
N ARG A 133 -8.49 0.63 5.93
CA ARG A 133 -8.41 1.63 4.85
C ARG A 133 -7.06 2.33 4.82
N ALA A 134 -6.51 2.71 5.96
CA ALA A 134 -5.20 3.34 6.04
C ALA A 134 -4.08 2.39 5.56
N ASN A 135 -4.08 1.12 6.00
CA ASN A 135 -3.14 0.11 5.54
C ASN A 135 -3.21 -0.09 4.02
N LEU A 136 -4.41 -0.35 3.51
CA LEU A 136 -4.65 -0.64 2.09
C LEU A 136 -4.25 0.54 1.20
N GLN A 137 -4.48 1.78 1.62
CA GLN A 137 -4.06 2.96 0.87
C GLN A 137 -2.54 3.07 0.74
N PHE A 138 -1.77 2.73 1.77
CA PHE A 138 -0.31 2.71 1.66
C PHE A 138 0.19 1.55 0.78
N VAL A 139 -0.38 0.36 0.91
CA VAL A 139 -0.01 -0.78 0.05
C VAL A 139 -0.30 -0.44 -1.42
N ASP A 140 -1.48 0.11 -1.69
CA ASP A 140 -1.90 0.53 -3.03
C ASP A 140 -1.00 1.64 -3.58
N PHE A 141 -0.65 2.62 -2.74
CA PHE A 141 0.34 3.66 -3.06
C PHE A 141 1.65 3.03 -3.56
N PHE A 142 2.29 2.14 -2.80
CA PHE A 142 3.57 1.56 -3.22
C PHE A 142 3.44 0.73 -4.49
N MET A 143 2.38 -0.07 -4.63
CA MET A 143 2.13 -0.86 -5.84
C MET A 143 1.93 0.02 -7.09
N LYS A 144 1.13 1.08 -6.96
CA LYS A 144 0.85 2.04 -8.03
C LYS A 144 2.07 2.84 -8.41
N VAL A 145 2.83 3.34 -7.44
CA VAL A 145 4.08 4.07 -7.69
C VAL A 145 5.07 3.17 -8.41
N GLN A 146 5.23 1.93 -7.96
CA GLN A 146 6.10 0.97 -8.63
C GLN A 146 5.71 0.80 -10.09
N LYS A 147 4.42 0.57 -10.35
CA LYS A 147 3.90 0.32 -11.69
C LYS A 147 3.98 1.54 -12.61
N GLU A 148 3.56 2.71 -12.12
CA GLU A 148 3.49 3.93 -12.92
C GLU A 148 4.88 4.52 -13.19
N CYS A 149 5.79 4.41 -12.22
CA CYS A 149 7.13 4.98 -12.33
C CYS A 149 8.18 3.98 -12.82
N GLY A 150 7.85 2.68 -12.90
CA GLY A 150 8.80 1.65 -13.31
C GLY A 150 9.92 1.43 -12.30
N PHE A 151 9.66 1.66 -11.02
CA PHE A 151 10.66 1.49 -9.97
C PHE A 151 10.97 0.02 -9.70
N GLU A 152 12.24 -0.27 -9.46
CA GLU A 152 12.68 -1.57 -8.97
C GLU A 152 12.26 -1.76 -7.49
N PRO A 153 12.07 -3.00 -7.02
CA PRO A 153 11.69 -3.27 -5.63
C PRO A 153 12.55 -2.54 -4.58
N GLU A 154 13.85 -2.42 -4.83
CA GLU A 154 14.78 -1.71 -3.93
C GLU A 154 14.52 -0.19 -3.89
N GLU A 155 14.15 0.44 -5.01
CA GLU A 155 13.81 1.86 -5.05
C GLU A 155 12.53 2.14 -4.25
N VAL A 156 11.53 1.27 -4.40
CA VAL A 156 10.27 1.34 -3.63
C VAL A 156 10.53 1.06 -2.14
N PHE A 157 11.42 0.12 -1.81
CA PHE A 157 11.84 -0.15 -0.44
C PHE A 157 12.57 1.05 0.19
N ASN A 158 13.39 1.76 -0.58
CA ASN A 158 14.03 2.99 -0.12
C ASN A 158 13.01 4.10 0.13
N LEU A 159 11.99 4.24 -0.73
CA LEU A 159 10.88 5.15 -0.49
C LEU A 159 10.09 4.77 0.77
N TYR A 160 9.84 3.48 1.00
CA TYR A 160 9.23 2.98 2.24
C TYR A 160 10.05 3.38 3.48
N LYS A 161 11.37 3.19 3.44
CA LYS A 161 12.27 3.62 4.53
C LYS A 161 12.23 5.14 4.73
N ASP A 162 12.20 5.90 3.65
CA ASP A 162 12.13 7.35 3.73
C ASP A 162 10.83 7.78 4.42
N ILE A 163 9.67 7.28 3.97
CA ILE A 163 8.36 7.63 4.54
C ILE A 163 8.24 7.21 6.01
N PHE A 164 8.61 5.97 6.37
CA PHE A 164 8.32 5.43 7.69
C PHE A 164 9.46 5.56 8.71
N TYR A 165 10.72 5.68 8.30
CA TYR A 165 11.87 5.59 9.21
C TYR A 165 12.86 6.74 9.14
N LYS A 166 13.02 7.42 7.99
CA LYS A 166 13.98 8.53 7.86
C LYS A 166 13.33 9.91 7.96
N ASN A 167 12.10 10.06 7.49
CA ASN A 167 11.39 11.34 7.51
C ASN A 167 10.68 11.56 8.85
N SER A 168 10.62 12.80 9.31
CA SER A 168 9.90 13.15 10.54
C SER A 168 8.40 13.03 10.37
N LEU A 169 7.86 13.00 9.14
CA LEU A 169 6.43 12.80 8.91
C LEU A 169 5.87 11.54 9.62
N SER A 170 6.61 10.42 9.65
CA SER A 170 6.19 9.23 10.41
C SER A 170 6.28 9.41 11.92
N PHE A 171 7.22 10.23 12.39
CA PHE A 171 7.35 10.58 13.80
C PHE A 171 6.22 11.52 14.24
N GLU A 172 5.96 12.58 13.47
CA GLU A 172 4.90 13.56 13.73
C GLU A 172 3.51 12.91 13.71
N LEU A 173 3.24 12.04 12.73
CA LEU A 173 2.01 11.24 12.67
C LEU A 173 2.05 10.00 13.57
N GLN A 174 3.15 9.78 14.29
CA GLN A 174 3.38 8.59 15.13
C GLN A 174 3.11 7.25 14.42
N LEU A 175 3.31 7.16 13.10
CA LEU A 175 3.07 5.95 12.31
C LEU A 175 3.90 4.76 12.80
N VAL A 176 5.10 5.02 13.33
CA VAL A 176 5.98 3.98 13.88
C VAL A 176 5.45 3.44 15.22
N SER A 177 4.66 4.21 15.96
CA SER A 177 4.06 3.75 17.22
C SER A 177 2.82 2.89 17.01
N LEU A 178 2.23 2.88 15.80
CA LEU A 178 1.08 2.05 15.40
C LEU A 178 1.40 0.55 15.26
N GLY A 179 2.42 0.06 15.98
CA GLY A 179 2.78 -1.35 16.10
C GLY A 179 3.01 -2.03 14.75
N ASN A 180 2.03 -2.83 14.30
CA ASN A 180 2.13 -3.64 13.10
C ASN A 180 1.85 -2.87 11.79
N PHE A 181 1.58 -1.57 11.83
CA PHE A 181 1.22 -0.80 10.64
C PHE A 181 2.35 -0.73 9.59
N PRO A 182 3.54 -0.11 9.84
CA PRO A 182 4.63 -0.16 8.86
C PRO A 182 5.10 -1.59 8.52
N PRO A 183 5.33 -2.49 9.51
CA PRO A 183 5.72 -3.87 9.21
C PRO A 183 4.69 -4.62 8.35
N GLY A 184 3.39 -4.37 8.53
CA GLY A 184 2.33 -4.98 7.73
C GLY A 184 2.39 -4.55 6.27
N ILE A 185 2.61 -3.25 6.02
CA ILE A 185 2.80 -2.70 4.68
C ILE A 185 4.03 -3.32 4.00
N LEU A 186 5.16 -3.40 4.71
CA LEU A 186 6.37 -4.04 4.19
C LEU A 186 6.15 -5.52 3.88
N ALA A 187 5.42 -6.25 4.73
CA ALA A 187 5.07 -7.63 4.46
C ALA A 187 4.24 -7.76 3.18
N ALA A 188 3.24 -6.89 2.99
CA ALA A 188 2.42 -6.87 1.79
C ALA A 188 3.24 -6.59 0.52
N MET A 189 4.15 -5.60 0.56
CA MET A 189 5.04 -5.28 -0.56
C MET A 189 5.97 -6.44 -0.91
N ARG A 190 6.59 -7.07 0.10
CA ARG A 190 7.47 -8.22 -0.12
C ARG A 190 6.72 -9.43 -0.66
N ALA A 191 5.48 -9.64 -0.23
CA ALA A 191 4.62 -10.69 -0.78
C ALA A 191 4.28 -10.39 -2.23
N TYR A 192 3.89 -9.16 -2.55
CA TYR A 192 3.64 -8.73 -3.92
C TYR A 192 4.84 -8.98 -4.83
N TRP A 193 6.06 -8.55 -4.45
CA TRP A 193 7.27 -8.79 -5.24
C TRP A 193 7.58 -10.29 -5.41
N TYR A 194 7.51 -11.06 -4.33
CA TYR A 194 7.71 -12.51 -4.38
C TYR A 194 6.72 -13.19 -5.33
N LEU A 195 5.44 -12.83 -5.23
CA LEU A 195 4.36 -13.41 -6.04
C LEU A 195 4.51 -13.01 -7.49
N HIS A 196 4.70 -11.73 -7.77
CA HIS A 196 4.89 -11.20 -9.12
C HIS A 196 6.11 -11.85 -9.78
N GLU A 197 7.28 -11.85 -9.15
CA GLU A 197 8.49 -12.39 -9.78
C GLU A 197 8.52 -13.92 -9.92
N LYS A 198 7.95 -14.67 -8.96
CA LYS A 198 8.18 -16.12 -8.86
C LYS A 198 6.97 -16.98 -9.14
N LYS A 199 5.76 -16.42 -9.10
CA LYS A 199 4.50 -17.20 -9.13
C LYS A 199 3.54 -16.73 -10.22
N TYR A 200 3.37 -15.42 -10.36
CA TYR A 200 2.32 -14.79 -11.16
C TYR A 200 2.84 -13.54 -11.89
N PRO A 201 3.83 -13.68 -12.80
CA PRO A 201 4.47 -12.53 -13.47
C PRO A 201 3.54 -11.72 -14.37
N ASP A 202 2.51 -12.37 -14.93
CA ASP A 202 1.58 -11.74 -15.87
C ASP A 202 0.24 -11.36 -15.20
N ALA A 203 0.11 -11.57 -13.89
CA ALA A 203 -1.13 -11.30 -13.16
C ALA A 203 -1.31 -9.82 -12.86
N VAL A 204 -2.57 -9.39 -12.80
CA VAL A 204 -2.93 -8.06 -12.34
C VAL A 204 -3.15 -8.10 -10.84
N PHE A 205 -2.25 -7.48 -10.08
CA PHE A 205 -2.37 -7.33 -8.64
C PHE A 205 -3.10 -6.05 -8.25
N TYR A 206 -3.86 -6.12 -7.17
CA TYR A 206 -4.51 -4.96 -6.55
C TYR A 206 -4.82 -5.23 -5.08
N VAL A 207 -5.00 -4.16 -4.31
CA VAL A 207 -5.40 -4.27 -2.90
C VAL A 207 -6.88 -4.67 -2.77
N PRO A 208 -7.23 -5.47 -1.75
CA PRO A 208 -8.62 -5.83 -1.48
C PRO A 208 -9.47 -4.62 -1.07
N THR A 209 -10.78 -4.78 -1.09
CA THR A 209 -11.70 -3.85 -0.43
C THR A 209 -11.55 -3.93 1.08
N VAL A 210 -11.98 -2.88 1.79
CA VAL A 210 -11.95 -2.84 3.27
C VAL A 210 -12.72 -4.02 3.89
N SER A 211 -13.83 -4.43 3.29
CA SER A 211 -14.60 -5.59 3.79
C SER A 211 -13.87 -6.91 3.52
N GLU A 212 -13.23 -7.07 2.35
CA GLU A 212 -12.39 -8.24 2.07
C GLU A 212 -11.21 -8.36 3.05
N ASP A 213 -10.60 -7.26 3.46
CA ASP A 213 -9.53 -7.27 4.46
C ASP A 213 -10.06 -7.57 5.88
N VAL A 214 -11.02 -6.78 6.36
CA VAL A 214 -11.52 -6.90 7.75
C VAL A 214 -12.32 -8.18 7.97
N ASP A 215 -13.24 -8.51 7.07
CA ASP A 215 -14.22 -9.58 7.28
C ASP A 215 -13.72 -10.92 6.72
N HIS A 216 -12.84 -10.88 5.72
CA HIS A 216 -12.43 -12.07 4.97
C HIS A 216 -10.92 -12.34 5.03
N ALA A 217 -10.16 -11.46 5.70
CA ALA A 217 -8.73 -11.67 5.93
C ALA A 217 -7.94 -11.79 4.61
N VAL A 218 -8.36 -11.02 3.60
CA VAL A 218 -7.64 -10.89 2.33
C VAL A 218 -6.72 -9.69 2.44
N ASP A 219 -5.42 -9.88 2.24
CA ASP A 219 -4.43 -8.79 2.28
C ASP A 219 -3.98 -8.36 0.87
N LEU A 220 -4.09 -9.25 -0.11
CA LEU A 220 -3.75 -8.99 -1.52
C LEU A 220 -4.60 -9.85 -2.45
N ILE A 221 -4.89 -9.35 -3.65
CA ILE A 221 -5.61 -10.09 -4.69
C ILE A 221 -4.80 -10.04 -5.99
N CYS A 222 -4.83 -11.12 -6.77
CA CYS A 222 -4.43 -11.06 -8.18
C CYS A 222 -5.42 -11.75 -9.10
N ASP A 223 -5.54 -11.20 -10.31
CA ASP A 223 -6.29 -11.78 -11.42
C ASP A 223 -5.33 -12.21 -12.52
N ASN A 224 -5.32 -13.50 -12.82
CA ASN A 224 -4.73 -14.03 -14.03
C ASN A 224 -5.72 -13.82 -15.18
N LYS A 225 -5.22 -13.35 -16.32
CA LYS A 225 -6.03 -13.05 -17.50
C LYS A 225 -5.50 -13.77 -18.72
N ASN A 226 -6.39 -14.14 -19.63
CA ASN A 226 -6.00 -14.59 -20.97
C ASN A 226 -5.64 -13.39 -21.87
N GLU A 227 -5.27 -13.67 -23.11
CA GLU A 227 -4.93 -12.65 -24.12
C GLU A 227 -6.10 -11.69 -24.42
N ASP A 228 -7.34 -12.16 -24.25
CA ASP A 228 -8.56 -11.36 -24.46
C ASP A 228 -8.91 -10.46 -23.25
N GLY A 229 -8.16 -10.58 -22.14
CA GLY A 229 -8.37 -9.83 -20.90
C GLY A 229 -9.42 -10.42 -19.96
N ASP A 230 -9.97 -11.58 -20.28
CA ASP A 230 -10.89 -12.32 -19.41
C ASP A 230 -10.14 -12.98 -18.26
N ILE A 231 -10.73 -12.94 -17.07
CA ILE A 231 -10.16 -13.56 -15.87
C ILE A 231 -10.21 -15.08 -16.00
N THR A 232 -9.05 -15.73 -15.95
CA THR A 232 -8.90 -17.19 -15.99
C THR A 232 -8.74 -17.80 -14.60
N GLU A 233 -8.23 -17.03 -13.64
CA GLU A 233 -8.10 -17.43 -12.24
C GLU A 233 -8.03 -16.17 -11.36
N LYS A 234 -8.68 -16.22 -10.20
CA LYS A 234 -8.55 -15.19 -9.16
C LYS A 234 -7.89 -15.81 -7.93
N CYS A 235 -6.90 -15.12 -7.39
CA CYS A 235 -6.13 -15.55 -6.23
C CYS A 235 -6.31 -14.56 -5.08
N LEU A 236 -6.68 -15.07 -3.91
CA LEU A 236 -6.80 -14.32 -2.66
C LEU A 236 -5.63 -14.69 -1.76
N PHE A 237 -4.95 -13.71 -1.18
CA PHE A 237 -3.77 -13.95 -0.36
C PHE A 237 -3.96 -13.36 1.04
N GLN A 238 -3.77 -14.18 2.07
CA GLN A 238 -3.44 -13.70 3.41
C GLN A 238 -1.92 -13.75 3.57
N ILE A 239 -1.35 -12.66 4.06
CA ILE A 239 0.08 -12.41 4.17
C ILE A 239 0.46 -12.32 5.65
N LYS A 240 1.54 -13.01 6.03
CA LYS A 240 2.18 -12.86 7.34
C LYS A 240 3.66 -12.61 7.21
N GLY A 241 4.11 -11.50 7.81
CA GLY A 241 5.52 -11.22 7.99
C GLY A 241 6.16 -12.11 9.07
N ARG A 242 7.27 -12.75 8.75
CA ARG A 242 8.06 -13.58 9.65
C ARG A 242 9.47 -13.00 9.77
N ARG A 243 9.82 -12.48 10.94
CA ARG A 243 11.16 -11.91 11.21
C ARG A 243 12.26 -12.94 10.96
N ARG A 244 12.20 -14.10 11.62
CA ARG A 244 13.24 -15.15 11.53
C ARG A 244 13.16 -16.06 10.29
N ALA A 245 12.36 -15.71 9.28
CA ALA A 245 12.22 -16.56 8.11
C ALA A 245 13.42 -16.41 7.17
N LYS A 246 13.93 -17.53 6.67
CA LYS A 246 15.05 -17.53 5.69
C LYS A 246 14.60 -17.44 4.24
N GLN A 247 13.32 -17.71 3.98
CA GLN A 247 12.72 -17.70 2.65
C GLN A 247 11.21 -17.45 2.76
N ALA A 248 10.62 -16.86 1.73
CA ALA A 248 9.18 -16.80 1.59
C ALA A 248 8.59 -18.20 1.40
N LYS A 249 7.40 -18.43 1.93
CA LYS A 249 6.63 -19.67 1.77
C LYS A 249 5.20 -19.34 1.34
N MET A 250 4.60 -20.22 0.57
CA MET A 250 3.22 -20.09 0.13
C MET A 250 2.54 -21.45 0.23
N TYR A 251 1.35 -21.47 0.84
CA TYR A 251 0.50 -22.64 0.96
C TYR A 251 -0.83 -22.34 0.28
N ASP A 252 -1.25 -23.21 -0.64
CA ASP A 252 -2.60 -23.15 -1.20
C ASP A 252 -3.59 -23.74 -0.21
N ILE A 253 -4.41 -22.90 0.43
CA ILE A 253 -5.38 -23.39 1.41
C ILE A 253 -6.63 -23.99 0.75
N SER A 254 -6.78 -23.84 -0.57
CA SER A 254 -7.78 -24.54 -1.36
C SER A 254 -7.37 -25.98 -1.69
N ASP A 255 -6.07 -26.33 -1.58
CA ASP A 255 -5.56 -27.69 -1.74
C ASP A 255 -5.47 -28.42 -0.37
N PRO A 256 -6.11 -29.60 -0.21
CA PRO A 256 -6.12 -30.32 1.07
C PRO A 256 -4.73 -30.72 1.61
N LYS A 257 -3.76 -31.03 0.74
CA LYS A 257 -2.42 -31.43 1.19
C LYS A 257 -1.64 -30.22 1.68
N GLN A 258 -1.72 -29.11 0.97
CA GLN A 258 -1.10 -27.84 1.36
C GLN A 258 -1.75 -27.28 2.63
N TRP A 259 -3.05 -27.46 2.80
CA TRP A 259 -3.77 -27.16 4.04
C TRP A 259 -3.20 -27.90 5.25
N GLU A 260 -3.02 -29.23 5.15
CA GLU A 260 -2.45 -30.03 6.25
C GLU A 260 -1.03 -29.57 6.61
N LEU A 261 -0.21 -29.27 5.60
CA LEU A 261 1.13 -28.73 5.82
C LEU A 261 1.09 -27.38 6.53
N LEU A 262 0.18 -26.48 6.16
CA LEU A 262 -0.01 -25.21 6.86
C LEU A 262 -0.47 -25.43 8.31
N MET A 263 -1.42 -26.33 8.54
CA MET A 263 -1.89 -26.66 9.90
C MET A 263 -0.78 -27.20 10.79
N GLN A 264 0.14 -28.01 10.25
CA GLN A 264 1.33 -28.45 10.97
C GLN A 264 2.31 -27.29 11.21
N ALA A 265 2.51 -26.42 10.21
CA ALA A 265 3.40 -25.27 10.33
C ALA A 265 2.94 -24.27 11.40
N ILE A 266 1.64 -24.12 11.62
CA ILE A 266 1.11 -23.23 12.67
C ILE A 266 1.13 -23.85 14.07
N GLN A 267 1.18 -25.18 14.21
CA GLN A 267 1.18 -25.86 15.52
C GLN A 267 2.39 -25.51 16.40
N VAL A 268 3.49 -25.03 15.80
CA VAL A 268 4.69 -24.62 16.55
C VAL A 268 4.60 -23.19 17.09
N LEU A 269 3.51 -22.47 16.79
CA LEU A 269 3.25 -21.11 17.28
C LEU A 269 2.63 -21.14 18.68
N SER A 270 2.58 -19.98 19.35
CA SER A 270 1.88 -19.86 20.64
C SER A 270 0.38 -20.14 20.48
N ASP A 271 -0.32 -20.50 21.55
CA ASP A 271 -1.76 -20.78 21.49
C ASP A 271 -2.58 -19.58 20.99
N VAL A 272 -2.17 -18.37 21.36
CA VAL A 272 -2.79 -17.11 20.90
C VAL A 272 -2.59 -16.94 19.40
N ASP A 273 -1.34 -17.05 18.92
CA ASP A 273 -1.03 -16.94 17.50
C ASP A 273 -1.77 -18.02 16.70
N GLN A 274 -1.81 -19.26 17.20
CA GLN A 274 -2.53 -20.35 16.57
C GLN A 274 -4.02 -20.04 16.41
N HIS A 275 -4.65 -19.48 17.44
CA HIS A 275 -6.05 -19.12 17.40
C HIS A 275 -6.31 -18.05 16.33
N GLU A 276 -5.53 -16.98 16.33
CA GLU A 276 -5.65 -15.89 15.34
C GLU A 276 -5.41 -16.38 13.91
N HIS A 277 -4.39 -17.21 13.70
CA HIS A 277 -4.07 -17.75 12.39
C HIS A 277 -5.19 -18.67 11.88
N LYS A 278 -5.70 -19.58 12.72
CA LYS A 278 -6.82 -20.47 12.36
C LYS A 278 -8.09 -19.68 12.04
N ALA A 279 -8.37 -18.61 12.80
CA ALA A 279 -9.51 -17.74 12.55
C ALA A 279 -9.40 -17.03 11.19
N ALA A 280 -8.25 -16.43 10.89
CA ALA A 280 -8.00 -15.76 9.61
C ALA A 280 -8.09 -16.73 8.42
N ILE A 281 -7.46 -17.90 8.54
CA ILE A 281 -7.51 -18.96 7.52
C ILE A 281 -8.96 -19.42 7.28
N GLY A 282 -9.75 -19.57 8.34
CA GLY A 282 -11.17 -19.91 8.26
C GLY A 282 -11.96 -18.88 7.46
N ARG A 283 -11.85 -17.59 7.83
CA ARG A 283 -12.54 -16.49 7.14
C ARG A 283 -12.18 -16.42 5.66
N LEU A 284 -10.90 -16.54 5.33
CA LEU A 284 -10.42 -16.52 3.95
C LEU A 284 -10.98 -17.70 3.14
N ARG A 285 -10.99 -18.91 3.72
CA ARG A 285 -11.50 -20.12 3.05
C ARG A 285 -13.01 -20.06 2.83
N ASP A 286 -13.77 -19.57 3.82
CA ASP A 286 -15.21 -19.41 3.70
C ASP A 286 -15.56 -18.40 2.60
N TYR A 287 -14.82 -17.28 2.54
CA TYR A 287 -14.98 -16.28 1.50
C TYR A 287 -14.62 -16.81 0.11
N GLN A 288 -13.52 -17.54 -0.01
CA GLN A 288 -13.14 -18.22 -1.27
C GLN A 288 -14.25 -19.15 -1.77
N GLN A 289 -14.83 -19.97 -0.89
CA GLN A 289 -15.94 -20.86 -1.25
C GLN A 289 -17.20 -20.08 -1.65
N GLN A 290 -17.49 -18.97 -0.97
CA GLN A 290 -18.61 -18.10 -1.32
C GLN A 290 -18.44 -17.53 -2.73
N LEU A 291 -17.27 -16.95 -3.03
CA LEU A 291 -17.00 -16.39 -4.35
C LEU A 291 -17.01 -17.47 -5.44
N GLN A 292 -16.45 -18.66 -5.15
CA GLN A 292 -16.38 -19.76 -6.09
C GLN A 292 -17.76 -20.21 -6.59
N LYS A 293 -18.81 -20.09 -5.76
CA LYS A 293 -20.20 -20.42 -6.15
C LYS A 293 -20.75 -19.53 -7.27
N ALA A 294 -20.27 -18.29 -7.36
CA ALA A 294 -20.71 -17.32 -8.38
C ALA A 294 -19.73 -17.23 -9.57
N ALA A 295 -18.50 -17.69 -9.40
CA ALA A 295 -17.44 -17.54 -10.39
C ALA A 295 -17.49 -18.62 -11.48
N LYS A 296 -17.14 -18.21 -12.71
CA LYS A 296 -16.96 -19.12 -13.87
C LYS A 296 -15.52 -19.60 -14.03
N TYR A 297 -14.63 -19.12 -13.17
CA TYR A 297 -13.21 -19.42 -13.14
C TYR A 297 -12.81 -19.91 -11.74
N PRO A 298 -11.68 -20.62 -11.60
CA PRO A 298 -11.15 -21.00 -10.30
C PRO A 298 -10.83 -19.77 -9.45
N ILE A 299 -11.24 -19.83 -8.19
CA ILE A 299 -10.83 -18.91 -7.14
C ILE A 299 -10.01 -19.69 -6.14
N ARG A 300 -8.76 -19.29 -5.94
CA ARG A 300 -7.84 -19.95 -5.01
C ARG A 300 -7.49 -19.01 -3.87
N ALA A 301 -7.30 -19.58 -2.70
CA ALA A 301 -6.87 -18.84 -1.53
C ALA A 301 -5.51 -19.35 -1.06
N PHE A 302 -4.65 -18.43 -0.68
CA PHE A 302 -3.27 -18.73 -0.32
C PHE A 302 -2.90 -18.08 1.00
N TRP A 303 -2.14 -18.81 1.79
CA TRP A 303 -1.41 -18.28 2.93
C TRP A 303 0.04 -18.04 2.52
N VAL A 304 0.51 -16.81 2.66
CA VAL A 304 1.85 -16.38 2.25
C VAL A 304 2.62 -15.93 3.47
N GLU A 305 3.78 -16.53 3.70
CA GLU A 305 4.73 -16.10 4.71
C GLU A 305 5.91 -15.43 4.02
N VAL A 306 6.25 -14.21 4.42
CA VAL A 306 7.36 -13.45 3.86
C VAL A 306 8.40 -13.11 4.91
N ILE A 307 9.64 -12.94 4.46
CA ILE A 307 10.74 -12.52 5.32
C ILE A 307 10.51 -11.06 5.71
N MET A 308 10.77 -10.70 6.97
CA MET A 308 10.70 -9.32 7.48
C MET A 308 12.06 -8.74 7.88
N GLU A 309 13.14 -9.53 7.80
CA GLU A 309 14.51 -9.05 8.02
C GLU A 309 14.97 -8.12 6.89
N GLU A 310 15.75 -7.10 7.23
CA GLU A 310 16.45 -6.24 6.26
C GLU A 310 17.58 -6.98 5.56
#